data_AF-A0A5C6FE12-F1
#
_entry.id   AF-A0A5C6FE12-F1
#
_cell.length_a   1.000
_cell.length_b   1.000
_cell.length_c   1.000
_cell.angle_alpha   90.00
_cell.angle_beta   90.00
_cell.angle_gamma   90.00
#
_symmetry.space_group_name_H-M   'P 1'
#
loop_
_entity.id
_entity.type
_entity.pdbx_description
1 polymer ?
#
loop_
_entity_poly.entity_id
_entity_poly.type
_entity_poly.pdbx_seq_one_letter_code
_entity_poly.pdbx_strand_id
1 'polypeptide(L)'
;MVADNLRHFDGDHDILGGFVVMPNDAHLLVRISPDRTMLDQCCRWKHDQAVQVHSLLGRLGHLFQADSFDRLVRDEQHFRK
;
A
#
# COMPACT_ATOMS: atom_id res chain seq x y z
N MET A 1 -3.80 -1.76 -12.28
CA MET A 1 -2.38 -1.57 -11.90
C MET A 1 -2.23 -1.37 -10.39
N VAL A 2 -2.65 -0.25 -9.79
CA VAL A 2 -2.54 -0.04 -8.33
C VAL A 2 -3.34 -1.09 -7.55
N ALA A 3 -4.64 -1.23 -7.85
CA ALA A 3 -5.51 -2.21 -7.20
C ALA A 3 -5.03 -3.66 -7.34
N ASP A 4 -4.51 -4.03 -8.52
CA ASP A 4 -4.04 -5.39 -8.81
C ASP A 4 -2.74 -5.69 -8.07
N ASN A 5 -1.84 -4.71 -7.96
CA ASN A 5 -0.65 -4.81 -7.14
C ASN A 5 -1.02 -4.96 -5.65
N LEU A 6 -1.97 -4.20 -5.13
CA LEU A 6 -2.39 -4.36 -3.72
C LEU A 6 -2.98 -5.74 -3.46
N ARG A 7 -3.79 -6.27 -4.39
CA ARG A 7 -4.34 -7.63 -4.32
C ARG A 7 -3.27 -8.71 -4.46
N HIS A 8 -2.17 -8.45 -5.15
CA HIS A 8 -1.07 -9.40 -5.28
C HIS A 8 -0.42 -9.73 -3.92
N PHE A 9 -0.43 -8.78 -2.99
CA PHE A 9 0.11 -8.97 -1.64
C PHE A 9 -0.93 -9.47 -0.62
N ASP A 10 -2.20 -9.55 -1.02
CA ASP A 10 -3.27 -10.01 -0.14
C ASP A 10 -3.17 -11.53 0.10
N GLY A 11 -3.14 -11.93 1.37
CA GLY A 11 -3.13 -13.34 1.79
C GLY A 11 -1.75 -13.98 1.98
N ASP A 12 -0.65 -13.30 1.62
CA ASP A 12 0.72 -13.79 1.84
C ASP A 12 1.25 -13.38 3.23
N HIS A 13 1.37 -12.07 3.45
CA HIS A 13 1.81 -11.49 4.73
C HIS A 13 0.91 -10.38 5.26
N ASP A 14 -0.08 -9.96 4.48
CA ASP A 14 -1.06 -8.97 4.90
C ASP A 14 -2.46 -9.46 4.57
N ILE A 15 -3.44 -8.94 5.30
CA ILE A 15 -4.83 -9.03 4.88
C ILE A 15 -5.27 -7.65 4.45
N LEU A 16 -5.64 -7.54 3.19
CA LEU A 16 -6.21 -6.36 2.60
C LEU A 16 -7.68 -6.27 3.00
N GLY A 17 -8.03 -5.23 3.74
CA GLY A 17 -9.42 -4.89 4.03
C GLY A 17 -10.02 -4.09 2.87
N GLY A 18 -10.28 -2.81 3.13
CA GLY A 18 -10.73 -1.86 2.11
C GLY A 18 -9.58 -1.03 1.55
N PHE A 19 -9.73 -0.57 0.31
CA PHE A 19 -8.84 0.45 -0.24
C PHE A 19 -9.60 1.35 -1.23
N VAL A 20 -9.10 2.57 -1.40
CA VAL A 20 -9.56 3.52 -2.42
C VAL A 20 -8.34 4.03 -3.17
N VAL A 21 -8.44 4.05 -4.50
CA VAL A 21 -7.40 4.63 -5.37
C VAL A 21 -7.95 5.92 -5.95
N MET A 22 -7.30 7.02 -5.63
CA MET A 22 -7.56 8.35 -6.18
C MET A 22 -6.52 8.66 -7.27
N PRO A 23 -6.71 9.71 -8.08
CA PRO A 23 -5.75 10.09 -9.11
C PRO A 23 -4.35 10.47 -8.59
N ASN A 24 -4.26 10.90 -7.33
CA ASN A 24 -3.03 11.40 -6.70
C ASN A 24 -2.54 10.55 -5.51
N ASP A 25 -3.44 9.90 -4.78
CA ASP A 25 -3.10 9.07 -3.62
C ASP A 25 -3.93 7.78 -3.57
N ALA A 26 -3.57 6.89 -2.65
CA ALA A 26 -4.33 5.69 -2.35
C ALA A 26 -4.44 5.52 -0.85
N HIS A 27 -5.64 5.21 -0.35
CA HIS A 27 -5.89 4.95 1.06
C HIS A 27 -6.15 3.45 1.23
N LEU A 28 -5.48 2.85 2.20
CA LEU A 28 -5.52 1.41 2.42
C LEU A 28 -5.84 1.11 3.89
N LEU A 29 -6.66 0.09 4.08
CA LEU A 29 -6.93 -0.53 5.37
C LEU A 29 -6.39 -1.95 5.31
N VAL A 30 -5.36 -2.20 6.12
CA VAL A 30 -4.54 -3.41 6.04
C VAL A 30 -4.26 -3.93 7.44
N ARG A 31 -4.27 -5.25 7.58
CA ARG A 31 -3.72 -5.93 8.74
C ARG A 31 -2.38 -6.53 8.34
N ILE A 32 -1.31 -6.00 8.91
CA ILE A 32 0.05 -6.45 8.62
C ILE A 32 0.42 -7.58 9.58
N SER A 33 1.04 -8.64 9.05
CA SER A 33 1.46 -9.77 9.87
C SER A 33 2.52 -9.35 10.90
N PRO A 34 2.50 -9.91 12.12
CA PRO A 34 3.41 -9.53 13.20
C PRO A 34 4.89 -9.79 12.92
N ASP A 35 5.23 -10.56 11.88
CA ASP A 35 6.60 -10.81 11.42
C ASP A 35 7.15 -9.71 10.51
N ARG A 36 6.33 -8.73 10.11
CA ARG A 36 6.73 -7.59 9.27
C ARG A 36 6.42 -6.26 9.91
N THR A 37 7.23 -5.25 9.57
CA THR A 37 6.92 -3.87 9.95
C THR A 37 6.01 -3.21 8.91
N MET A 38 5.21 -2.24 9.35
CA MET A 38 4.38 -1.45 8.45
C MET A 38 5.21 -0.70 7.40
N LEU A 39 6.37 -0.20 7.81
CA LEU A 39 7.27 0.54 6.94
C LEU A 39 7.81 -0.35 5.81
N ASP A 40 8.28 -1.56 6.12
CA ASP A 40 8.81 -2.50 5.12
C ASP A 40 7.75 -2.84 4.08
N GLN A 41 6.53 -3.07 4.54
CA GLN A 41 5.43 -3.41 3.65
C GLN A 41 5.01 -2.24 2.76
N CYS A 42 4.95 -1.03 3.31
CA CYS A 42 4.67 0.18 2.55
C CYS A 42 5.74 0.44 1.47
N CYS A 43 7.02 0.26 1.83
CA CYS A 43 8.14 0.35 0.89
C CYS A 43 8.00 -0.66 -0.25
N ARG A 44 7.58 -1.89 0.04
CA ARG A 44 7.40 -2.95 -0.95
C ARG A 44 6.27 -2.63 -1.95
N TRP A 45 5.12 -2.16 -1.46
CA TRP A 45 4.02 -1.71 -2.34
C TRP A 45 4.46 -0.57 -3.25
N LYS A 46 5.07 0.47 -2.68
CA LYS A 46 5.56 1.64 -3.45
C LYS A 46 6.58 1.23 -4.50
N HIS A 47 7.52 0.35 -4.14
CA HIS A 47 8.56 -0.10 -5.06
C HIS A 47 7.98 -0.87 -6.24
N ASP A 48 7.17 -1.90 -5.97
CA ASP A 48 6.63 -2.76 -7.02
C ASP A 48 5.75 -1.96 -8.01
N GLN A 49 4.92 -1.04 -7.50
CA GLN A 49 4.15 -0.15 -8.37
C GLN A 49 5.02 0.82 -9.16
N ALA A 50 6.04 1.42 -8.54
CA ALA A 50 6.94 2.32 -9.23
C ALA A 50 7.68 1.63 -10.38
N VAL A 51 8.12 0.37 -10.18
CA VAL A 51 8.77 -0.43 -11.24
C VAL A 51 7.82 -0.68 -12.40
N GLN A 52 6.59 -1.12 -12.13
CA GLN A 52 5.59 -1.38 -13.17
C GLN A 52 5.25 -0.11 -13.97
N VAL A 53 5.00 1.00 -13.28
CA VAL A 53 4.66 2.30 -13.91
C VAL A 53 5.81 2.80 -14.77
N HIS A 54 7.03 2.77 -14.25
CA HIS A 54 8.22 3.20 -14.99
C HIS A 54 8.47 2.35 -16.22
N SER A 55 8.29 1.03 -16.12
CA SER A 55 8.39 0.12 -17.25
C SER A 55 7.36 0.45 -18.34
N LEU A 56 6.10 0.71 -17.96
CA LEU A 56 5.04 1.06 -18.90
C LEU A 56 5.25 2.43 -19.58
N LEU A 57 5.81 3.40 -18.86
CA LEU A 57 6.01 4.76 -19.36
C LEU A 57 7.40 4.98 -20.00
N GLY A 58 8.31 4.01 -19.91
CA GLY A 58 9.71 4.16 -20.34
C GLY A 58 10.44 5.26 -19.56
N ARG A 59 10.11 5.45 -18.28
CA ARG A 59 10.65 6.52 -17.42
C ARG A 59 11.48 5.93 -16.28
N LEU A 60 12.29 6.77 -15.64
CA LEU A 60 13.04 6.44 -14.42
C LEU A 60 12.84 7.57 -13.41
N GLY A 61 12.94 7.26 -12.11
CA GLY A 61 12.88 8.25 -11.04
C GLY A 61 12.05 7.80 -9.84
N HIS A 62 11.51 8.79 -9.11
CA HIS A 62 10.60 8.56 -7.98
C HIS A 62 9.16 8.77 -8.43
N LEU A 63 8.30 7.79 -8.14
CA LEU A 63 6.86 7.89 -8.39
C LEU A 63 6.10 8.38 -7.15
N PHE A 64 6.45 7.85 -5.98
CA PHE A 64 5.78 8.15 -4.71
C PHE A 64 6.56 9.19 -3.91
N GLN A 65 5.84 9.93 -3.06
CA GLN A 65 6.45 10.70 -1.99
C GLN A 65 7.16 9.76 -1.00
N ALA A 66 8.24 10.26 -0.39
CA ALA A 66 9.05 9.50 0.56
C ALA A 66 8.20 9.08 1.75
N ASP A 67 7.50 10.05 2.35
CA ASP A 67 6.67 9.81 3.52
C ASP A 67 5.30 9.25 3.14
N SER A 68 4.80 8.35 3.98
CA SER A 68 3.41 7.89 3.97
C SER A 68 2.70 8.42 5.20
N PHE A 69 1.40 8.60 5.09
CA PHE A 69 0.56 8.77 6.27
C PHE A 69 0.09 7.39 6.76
N ASP A 70 0.29 7.10 8.03
CA ASP A 70 -0.20 5.87 8.67
C ASP A 70 -0.98 6.16 9.96
N ARG A 71 -1.92 5.26 10.24
CA ARG A 71 -2.72 5.32 11.47
C ARG A 71 -3.05 3.91 11.95
N LEU A 72 -2.66 3.61 13.19
CA LEU A 72 -3.03 2.35 13.82
C LEU A 72 -4.49 2.36 14.26
N VAL A 73 -5.30 1.45 13.72
CA VAL A 73 -6.66 1.17 14.19
C VAL A 73 -6.58 0.24 15.40
N ARG A 74 -6.99 0.71 16.58
CA ARG A 74 -6.75 0.02 17.86
C ARG A 74 -7.92 -0.82 18.35
N ASP A 75 -9.13 -0.50 17.90
CA ASP A 75 -10.36 -1.18 18.28
C ASP A 75 -11.44 -1.03 17.19
N GLU A 76 -12.52 -1.78 17.35
CA GLU A 76 -13.64 -1.77 16.39
C GLU A 76 -14.35 -0.41 16.34
N GLN A 77 -14.34 0.35 17.44
CA GLN A 77 -14.96 1.68 17.49
C GLN A 77 -14.16 2.69 16.66
N HIS A 78 -12.84 2.52 16.62
CA HIS A 78 -11.91 3.27 15.78
C HIS A 78 -12.01 2.86 14.31
N PHE A 79 -12.33 1.60 14.02
CA PHE A 79 -12.55 1.09 12.66
C PHE A 79 -13.83 1.63 12.00
N ARG A 80 -14.89 1.88 12.80
CA ARG A 80 -16.22 2.29 12.31
C ARG A 80 -16.39 3.81 12.12
N LYS A 81 -15.38 4.62 12.47
CA LYS A 81 -15.39 6.07 12.30
C LYS A 81 -14.79 6.47 10.96
#